data_AF-A0A6B2G5Z5-F1
#
_entry.id   AF-A0A6B2G5Z5-F1
#
_cell.length_a   1.000
_cell.length_b   1.000
_cell.length_c   1.000
_cell.angle_alpha   90.00
_cell.angle_beta   90.00
_cell.angle_gamma   90.00
#
_symmetry.space_group_name_H-M   'P 1'
#
loop_
_entity.id
_entity.type
_entity.pdbx_description
1 polymer ?
#
loop_
_entity_poly.entity_id
_entity_poly.type
_entity_poly.pdbx_seq_one_letter_code
_entity_poly.pdbx_strand_id
1 'polypeptide(L)'
;IIVRIIKYCGTKTYIYSTDTKLNDPSIIIMNHKNQLDWFFYMVLADLYQNPQNLKFVVKNSLKHVPILGWAGQLFSFLFLKRNIVLDKIKIENYIDYMKKLYYPLHLLIFCEGTNM
;
A
#
# COMPACT_ATOMS: atom_id res chain seq x y z
N ILE A 1 -15.05 -16.94 -9.79
CA ILE A 1 -14.30 -16.67 -8.54
C ILE A 1 -12.99 -17.44 -8.63
N ILE A 2 -11.88 -16.75 -8.76
CA ILE A 2 -10.55 -17.36 -8.72
C ILE A 2 -10.21 -17.60 -7.27
N VAL A 3 -9.96 -18.86 -6.92
CA VAL A 3 -9.47 -19.26 -5.61
C VAL A 3 -8.01 -19.66 -5.75
N ARG A 4 -7.09 -18.91 -5.13
CA ARG A 4 -5.69 -19.28 -5.06
C ARG A 4 -5.27 -19.49 -3.61
N ILE A 5 -4.37 -20.43 -3.42
CA ILE A 5 -3.88 -20.84 -2.11
C ILE A 5 -2.39 -20.59 -2.08
N ILE A 6 -1.94 -19.79 -1.13
CA ILE A 6 -0.51 -19.54 -0.88
C ILE A 6 -0.16 -20.12 0.48
N LYS A 7 1.02 -20.71 0.59
CA LYS A 7 1.63 -21.06 1.87
C LYS A 7 2.82 -20.14 2.10
N TYR A 8 2.77 -19.37 3.18
CA TYR A 8 3.83 -18.43 3.54
C TYR A 8 3.95 -18.31 5.05
N CYS A 9 5.17 -18.35 5.59
CA CYS A 9 5.45 -18.35 7.03
C CYS A 9 4.61 -19.36 7.83
N GLY A 10 4.45 -20.59 7.31
CA GLY A 10 3.65 -21.65 7.94
C GLY A 10 2.13 -21.40 7.90
N THR A 11 1.68 -20.29 7.34
CA THR A 11 0.26 -19.91 7.22
C THR A 11 -0.24 -20.24 5.81
N LYS A 12 -1.48 -20.75 5.72
CA LYS A 12 -2.17 -21.00 4.45
C LYS A 12 -3.17 -19.88 4.18
N THR A 13 -2.91 -19.07 3.16
CA THR A 13 -3.73 -17.92 2.77
C THR A 13 -4.59 -18.28 1.56
N TYR A 14 -5.87 -17.95 1.63
CA TYR A 14 -6.84 -18.15 0.56
C TYR A 14 -7.22 -16.81 -0.04
N ILE A 15 -7.07 -16.68 -1.37
CA ILE A 15 -7.40 -15.47 -2.11
C ILE A 15 -8.58 -15.76 -2.99
N TYR A 16 -9.59 -14.90 -2.90
CA TYR A 16 -10.79 -14.93 -3.72
C TYR A 16 -10.82 -13.65 -4.56
N SER A 17 -10.88 -13.78 -5.88
CA SER A 17 -11.03 -12.65 -6.79
C SER A 17 -12.08 -12.90 -7.86
N THR A 18 -12.83 -11.87 -8.21
CA THR A 18 -13.70 -11.85 -9.40
C THR A 18 -12.96 -11.34 -10.63
N ASP A 19 -11.82 -10.65 -10.45
CA ASP A 19 -11.02 -10.05 -11.51
C ASP A 19 -9.64 -10.72 -11.63
N THR A 20 -9.09 -10.71 -12.84
CA THR A 20 -7.75 -11.19 -13.18
C THR A 20 -6.74 -10.05 -13.36
N LYS A 21 -7.20 -8.80 -13.53
CA LYS A 21 -6.36 -7.63 -13.80
C LYS A 21 -5.83 -6.98 -12.52
N LEU A 22 -5.06 -7.75 -11.75
CA LEU A 22 -4.49 -7.26 -10.50
C LEU A 22 -3.28 -6.33 -10.71
N ASN A 23 -2.70 -6.30 -11.91
CA ASN A 23 -1.49 -5.54 -12.26
C ASN A 23 -1.76 -4.13 -12.81
N ASP A 24 -3.03 -3.73 -12.97
CA ASP A 24 -3.36 -2.39 -13.42
C ASP A 24 -3.21 -1.38 -12.26
N PRO A 25 -2.74 -0.14 -12.53
CA PRO A 25 -2.61 0.90 -11.51
C PRO A 25 -3.90 1.07 -10.72
N SER A 26 -3.80 0.99 -9.39
CA SER A 26 -4.97 0.85 -8.53
C SER A 26 -4.78 1.48 -7.16
N ILE A 27 -5.89 1.89 -6.56
CA ILE A 27 -5.95 2.25 -5.15
C ILE A 27 -6.46 1.03 -4.41
N ILE A 28 -5.64 0.51 -3.50
CA ILE A 28 -5.99 -0.65 -2.69
C ILE A 28 -6.43 -0.16 -1.33
N ILE A 29 -7.66 -0.47 -0.96
CA ILE A 29 -8.22 -0.18 0.35
C ILE A 29 -8.23 -1.46 1.15
N MET A 30 -7.59 -1.44 2.31
CA MET A 30 -7.52 -2.59 3.20
C MET A 30 -7.92 -2.21 4.63
N ASN A 31 -8.60 -3.13 5.31
CA ASN A 31 -8.85 -3.03 6.74
C ASN A 31 -7.54 -3.33 7.48
N HIS A 32 -7.29 -2.67 8.62
CA HIS A 32 -6.02 -2.76 9.35
C HIS A 32 -6.19 -3.61 10.61
N LYS A 33 -6.58 -4.88 10.53
CA LYS A 33 -6.83 -5.68 11.75
C LYS A 33 -5.56 -6.02 12.54
N ASN A 34 -4.42 -6.22 11.88
CA ASN A 34 -3.15 -6.57 12.54
C ASN A 34 -2.00 -5.70 12.04
N GLN A 35 -0.97 -5.55 12.88
CA GLN A 35 0.25 -4.80 12.52
C GLN A 35 1.03 -5.42 11.35
N LEU A 36 0.75 -6.67 10.97
CA LEU A 36 1.41 -7.40 9.89
C LEU A 36 0.61 -7.41 8.58
N ASP A 37 -0.52 -6.71 8.50
CA ASP A 37 -1.38 -6.75 7.31
C ASP A 37 -0.66 -6.23 6.06
N TRP A 38 0.18 -5.20 6.23
CA TRP A 38 1.02 -4.66 5.15
C TRP A 38 2.02 -5.69 4.60
N PHE A 39 2.52 -6.59 5.46
CA PHE A 39 3.46 -7.63 5.06
C PHE A 39 2.78 -8.73 4.23
N PHE A 40 1.58 -9.16 4.65
CA PHE A 40 0.76 -10.07 3.83
C PHE A 40 0.42 -9.47 2.48
N TYR A 41 0.16 -8.16 2.42
CA TYR A 41 -0.10 -7.49 1.15
C TYR A 41 1.14 -7.42 0.26
N MET A 42 2.35 -7.22 0.81
CA MET A 42 3.58 -7.29 -0.02
C MET A 42 3.74 -8.66 -0.69
N VAL A 43 3.41 -9.75 -0.01
CA VAL A 43 3.42 -11.10 -0.62
C VAL A 43 2.40 -11.20 -1.74
N LEU A 44 1.21 -10.60 -1.59
CA LEU A 44 0.23 -10.53 -2.68
C LEU A 44 0.74 -9.69 -3.86
N ALA A 45 1.35 -8.54 -3.58
CA ALA A 45 1.90 -7.68 -4.61
C ALA A 45 3.03 -8.37 -5.38
N ASP A 46 3.85 -9.18 -4.73
CA ASP A 46 4.90 -9.98 -5.38
C ASP A 46 4.34 -11.05 -6.33
N LEU A 47 3.16 -11.59 -6.00
CA LEU A 47 2.54 -12.68 -6.78
C LEU A 47 1.67 -12.18 -7.94
N TYR A 48 1.12 -10.98 -7.86
CA TYR A 48 0.10 -10.50 -8.80
C TYR A 48 0.38 -9.12 -9.39
N GLN A 49 1.37 -8.41 -8.85
CA GLN A 49 1.74 -7.05 -9.25
C GLN A 49 3.26 -6.95 -9.39
N ASN A 50 3.75 -5.73 -9.58
CA ASN A 50 5.16 -5.43 -9.39
C ASN A 50 5.33 -4.72 -8.03
N PRO A 51 6.01 -5.35 -7.04
CA PRO A 51 6.25 -4.75 -5.72
C PRO A 51 6.89 -3.37 -5.76
N GLN A 52 7.67 -3.07 -6.79
CA GLN A 52 8.33 -1.76 -6.93
C GLN A 52 7.31 -0.64 -7.06
N ASN A 53 6.19 -0.93 -7.72
CA ASN A 53 5.10 0.00 -8.00
C ASN A 53 4.18 0.25 -6.79
N LEU A 54 4.31 -0.57 -5.75
CA LEU A 54 3.54 -0.46 -4.53
C LEU A 54 4.05 0.68 -3.66
N LYS A 55 3.14 1.59 -3.30
CA LYS A 55 3.38 2.71 -2.39
C LYS A 55 2.40 2.64 -1.25
N PHE A 56 2.88 2.92 -0.04
CA PHE A 56 2.07 2.88 1.16
C PHE A 56 1.68 4.29 1.58
N VAL A 57 0.41 4.45 1.96
CA VAL A 57 -0.05 5.63 2.71
C VAL A 57 0.18 5.37 4.20
N VAL A 58 1.04 6.18 4.82
CA VAL A 58 1.50 5.95 6.20
C VAL A 58 1.42 7.22 7.05
N LYS A 59 1.38 7.07 8.38
CA LYS A 59 1.34 8.21 9.30
C LYS A 59 2.63 9.04 9.20
N ASN A 60 2.49 10.36 9.14
CA ASN A 60 3.62 11.28 8.99
C ASN A 60 4.63 11.21 10.14
N SER A 61 4.25 10.76 11.33
CA SER A 61 5.22 10.54 12.42
C SER A 61 6.20 9.40 12.12
N LEU A 62 5.79 8.39 11.34
CA LEU A 62 6.62 7.21 11.02
C LEU A 62 7.83 7.53 10.15
N LYS A 63 7.85 8.69 9.48
CA LYS A 63 9.03 9.12 8.70
C LYS A 63 10.30 9.25 9.53
N HIS A 64 10.16 9.47 10.85
CA HIS A 64 11.28 9.64 11.77
C HIS A 64 11.72 8.31 12.42
N VAL A 65 11.00 7.21 12.18
CA VAL A 65 11.41 5.91 12.71
C VAL A 65 12.70 5.49 11.98
N PRO A 66 13.78 5.17 12.69
CA PRO A 66 15.03 4.75 12.05
C PRO A 66 14.79 3.49 11.21
N ILE A 67 15.56 3.34 10.13
CA ILE A 67 15.46 2.23 9.17
C ILE A 67 14.14 2.25 8.39
N LEU A 68 13.00 1.95 9.02
CA LEU A 68 11.70 1.84 8.35
C LEU A 68 11.21 3.17 7.79
N GLY A 69 11.32 4.25 8.55
CA GLY A 69 10.92 5.59 8.12
C GLY A 69 11.84 6.14 7.01
N TRP A 70 13.13 5.80 7.05
CA TRP A 70 14.10 6.17 6.01
C TRP A 70 13.85 5.38 4.72
N ALA A 71 13.66 4.07 4.84
CA ALA A 71 13.29 3.21 3.72
C ALA A 71 11.99 3.70 3.06
N GLY A 72 10.95 4.00 3.85
CA GLY A 72 9.70 4.54 3.31
C GLY A 72 9.88 5.85 2.55
N GLN A 73 10.80 6.72 2.99
CA GLN A 73 11.14 7.94 2.25
C GLN A 73 11.88 7.64 0.94
N LEU A 74 12.84 6.71 0.95
CA LEU A 74 13.55 6.26 -0.27
C LEU A 74 12.61 5.59 -1.28
N PHE A 75 11.61 4.86 -0.81
CA PHE A 75 10.60 4.22 -1.65
C PHE A 75 9.46 5.16 -2.07
N SER A 76 9.52 6.44 -1.70
CA SER A 76 8.52 7.46 -2.02
C SER A 76 7.12 7.15 -1.46
N PHE A 77 7.03 6.69 -0.21
CA PHE A 77 5.74 6.49 0.47
C PHE A 77 5.03 7.82 0.72
N LEU A 78 3.69 7.76 0.78
CA LEU A 78 2.85 8.92 1.01
C LEU A 78 2.59 9.09 2.51
N PHE A 79 3.36 9.97 3.14
CA PHE A 79 3.24 10.29 4.56
C PHE A 79 2.14 11.34 4.83
N LEU A 80 1.07 10.99 5.56
CA LEU A 80 -0.07 11.88 5.83
C LEU A 80 -0.23 12.23 7.31
N LYS A 81 -0.75 13.41 7.61
CA LYS A 81 -1.04 13.87 8.98
C LYS A 81 -2.35 13.30 9.55
N ARG A 82 -3.14 12.59 8.73
CA ARG A 82 -4.51 12.13 9.05
C ARG A 82 -5.48 13.30 9.25
N ASN A 83 -5.25 14.40 8.54
CA ASN A 83 -6.15 15.53 8.50
C ASN A 83 -6.38 15.88 7.03
N ILE A 84 -7.56 15.55 6.51
CA ILE A 84 -7.87 15.72 5.09
C ILE A 84 -7.69 17.16 4.61
N VAL A 85 -7.99 18.15 5.47
CA VAL A 85 -7.84 19.58 5.12
C VAL A 85 -6.37 19.92 4.87
N LEU A 86 -5.46 19.37 5.68
CA LEU A 86 -4.02 19.58 5.54
C LEU A 86 -3.40 18.69 4.46
N ASP A 87 -3.93 17.48 4.29
CA ASP A 87 -3.33 16.43 3.46
C ASP A 87 -3.82 16.47 2.00
N LYS A 88 -4.97 17.09 1.71
CA LYS A 88 -5.57 17.11 0.35
C LYS A 88 -4.60 17.58 -0.73
N ILE A 89 -4.00 18.76 -0.53
CA ILE A 89 -3.04 19.34 -1.50
C ILE A 89 -1.83 18.42 -1.67
N LYS A 90 -1.37 17.78 -0.59
CA LYS A 90 -0.24 16.85 -0.64
C LYS A 90 -0.58 15.59 -1.44
N ILE A 91 -1.77 15.04 -1.26
CA ILE A 91 -2.26 13.88 -2.01
C ILE A 91 -2.39 14.23 -3.49
N GLU A 92 -3.00 15.37 -3.82
CA GLU A 92 -3.16 15.83 -5.21
C GLU A 92 -1.80 15.98 -5.91
N ASN A 93 -0.87 16.71 -5.28
CA ASN A 93 0.49 16.89 -5.82
C ASN A 93 1.23 15.55 -6.01
N TYR A 94 1.06 14.62 -5.09
CA TYR A 94 1.69 13.30 -5.16
C TYR A 94 1.13 12.48 -6.33
N ILE A 95 -0.19 12.44 -6.49
CA ILE A 95 -0.83 11.72 -7.60
C ILE A 95 -0.47 12.35 -8.95
N ASP A 96 -0.47 13.68 -9.03
CA ASP A 96 -0.08 14.39 -10.25
C ASP A 96 1.38 14.15 -10.62
N TYR A 97 2.28 14.10 -9.63
CA TYR A 97 3.68 13.73 -9.85
C TYR A 97 3.80 12.31 -10.42
N MET A 98 3.13 11.33 -9.81
CA MET A 98 3.16 9.94 -10.29
C MET A 98 2.59 9.79 -11.70
N LYS A 99 1.51 10.52 -12.02
CA LYS A 99 0.93 10.58 -13.37
C LYS A 99 1.91 11.17 -14.40
N LYS A 100 2.59 12.26 -14.06
CA LYS A 100 3.59 12.89 -14.95
C LYS A 100 4.77 11.97 -15.26
N LEU A 101 5.12 11.09 -14.33
CA LEU A 101 6.14 10.06 -14.54
C LEU A 101 5.64 8.82 -15.31
N TYR A 102 4.35 8.78 -15.68
CA TYR A 102 3.69 7.57 -16.19
C TYR A 102 3.91 6.36 -15.28
N TYR A 103 4.00 6.61 -13.96
CA TYR A 103 4.30 5.58 -12.99
C TYR A 103 3.07 4.69 -12.77
N PRO A 104 3.16 3.37 -12.97
CA PRO A 104 2.04 2.44 -12.80
C PRO A 104 1.73 2.20 -11.31
N LEU A 105 1.23 3.23 -10.63
CA LEU A 105 1.08 3.30 -9.18
C LEU A 105 0.05 2.30 -8.62
N HIS A 106 0.48 1.51 -7.64
CA HIS A 106 -0.41 0.81 -6.72
C HIS A 106 -0.34 1.49 -5.36
N LEU A 107 -1.41 2.15 -4.94
CA LEU A 107 -1.43 2.90 -3.68
C LEU A 107 -2.25 2.17 -2.62
N LEU A 108 -1.58 1.61 -1.60
CA LEU A 108 -2.24 0.95 -0.48
C LEU A 108 -2.60 1.97 0.61
N ILE A 109 -3.89 2.02 0.97
CA ILE A 109 -4.41 2.86 2.03
C ILE A 109 -5.22 2.04 3.04
N PHE A 110 -4.98 2.34 4.32
CA PHE A 110 -5.75 1.84 5.44
C PHE A 110 -6.75 2.90 5.88
N CYS A 111 -7.96 2.88 5.33
CA CYS A 111 -8.97 3.92 5.56
C CYS A 111 -9.48 3.98 7.01
N GLU A 112 -9.34 2.90 7.78
CA GLU A 112 -9.64 2.87 9.22
C GLU A 112 -8.76 3.87 10.01
N GLY A 113 -7.61 4.25 9.44
CA GLY A 113 -6.67 5.21 10.01
C GLY A 113 -5.94 4.71 11.26
N THR A 114 -6.13 3.48 11.69
CA THR A 114 -6.74 3.06 12.95
C THR A 114 -6.47 1.61 13.23
N ASN A 115 -5.37 1.19 13.86
CA ASN A 115 -5.32 0.00 14.74
C ASN A 115 -3.93 -0.15 15.39
N MET A 116 -3.95 0.06 16.72
CA MET A 116 -2.86 0.26 17.69
C MET A 116 -2.07 1.58 17.56
#